data_AF-A0A2G4FLZ2-F1
#
_entry.id   AF-A0A2G4FLZ2-F1
#
_cell.length_a   1.000
_cell.length_b   1.000
_cell.length_c   1.000
_cell.angle_alpha   90.00
_cell.angle_beta   90.00
_cell.angle_gamma   90.00
#
_symmetry.space_group_name_H-M   'P 1'
#
loop_
_entity.id
_entity.type
_entity.pdbx_description
1 polymer ?
#
loop_
_entity_poly.entity_id
_entity_poly.type
_entity_poly.pdbx_seq_one_letter_code
_entity_poly.pdbx_strand_id
1 'polypeptide(L)'
;MRILAASLFFASVFFVIADGPQDNIAEKVRPVPPEGVMVPAEVRADLQKGVDDLGKQIAILKKSLAGKPQAELLPDVEIFHNSVRYALAHNEFYDVKEFPIAKKHLLLGMDRAKSLAEGKA
;
A
#
# COMPACT_ATOMS: atom_id res chain seq x y z
N MET A 1 -20.61 -45.98 60.96
CA MET A 1 -19.27 -45.44 60.66
C MET A 1 -19.40 -44.55 59.42
N ARG A 2 -19.52 -43.23 59.63
CA ARG A 2 -19.49 -42.18 58.58
C ARG A 2 -18.05 -41.61 58.68
N ILE A 3 -17.35 -41.26 57.61
CA ILE A 3 -17.50 -40.01 56.86
C ILE A 3 -16.78 -40.15 55.49
N LEU A 4 -17.38 -39.47 54.51
CA LEU A 4 -16.99 -39.13 53.16
C LEU A 4 -15.48 -38.88 52.90
N ALA A 5 -15.00 -39.29 51.72
CA ALA A 5 -13.86 -38.65 51.06
C ALA A 5 -14.38 -37.98 49.78
N ALA A 6 -14.65 -36.67 49.88
CA ALA A 6 -15.13 -35.85 48.78
C ALA A 6 -13.97 -35.42 47.88
N SER A 7 -14.16 -35.60 46.57
CA SER A 7 -13.27 -35.19 45.50
C SER A 7 -13.03 -33.67 45.52
N LEU A 8 -11.78 -33.23 45.61
CA LEU A 8 -11.41 -31.83 45.39
C LEU A 8 -10.73 -31.72 44.02
N PHE A 9 -11.53 -31.44 42.99
CA PHE A 9 -11.03 -30.99 41.69
C PHE A 9 -10.83 -29.48 41.80
N PHE A 10 -9.59 -29.04 42.03
CA PHE A 10 -9.25 -27.62 42.14
C PHE A 10 -9.28 -27.01 40.73
N ALA A 11 -10.36 -26.30 40.40
CA ALA A 11 -10.49 -25.57 39.14
C ALA A 11 -9.60 -24.31 39.20
N SER A 12 -8.45 -24.37 38.51
CA SER A 12 -7.61 -23.20 38.23
C SER A 12 -8.32 -22.31 37.20
N VAL A 13 -8.93 -21.23 37.68
CA VAL A 13 -9.44 -20.16 36.81
C VAL A 13 -8.24 -19.37 36.29
N PHE A 14 -7.88 -19.59 35.04
CA PHE A 14 -6.95 -18.72 34.32
C PHE A 14 -7.64 -17.36 34.13
N PHE A 15 -7.16 -16.33 34.83
CA PHE A 15 -7.49 -14.95 34.48
C PHE A 15 -6.84 -14.65 33.12
N VAL A 16 -7.66 -14.62 32.07
CA VAL A 16 -7.25 -14.11 30.77
C VAL A 16 -7.17 -12.58 30.91
N ILE A 17 -5.96 -12.03 30.85
CA ILE A 17 -5.75 -10.58 30.76
C ILE A 17 -6.08 -10.19 29.32
N ALA A 18 -7.21 -9.52 29.13
CA ALA A 18 -7.53 -8.84 27.88
C ALA A 18 -6.67 -7.56 27.74
N ASP A 19 -6.73 -6.94 26.55
CA ASP A 19 -6.18 -5.62 26.26
C ASP A 19 -6.63 -4.59 27.32
N GLY A 20 -5.71 -3.78 27.83
CA GLY A 20 -5.94 -2.99 29.04
C GLY A 20 -6.87 -1.80 28.79
N PRO A 21 -7.51 -1.23 29.83
CA PRO A 21 -8.24 0.04 29.71
C PRO A 21 -7.39 1.18 29.14
N GLN A 22 -6.06 1.08 29.27
CA GLN A 22 -5.09 2.03 28.74
C GLN A 22 -4.99 2.03 27.21
N ASP A 23 -5.28 0.91 26.55
CA ASP A 23 -5.23 0.79 25.08
C ASP A 23 -6.48 1.41 24.40
N ASN A 24 -7.51 1.72 25.19
CA ASN A 24 -8.77 2.34 24.75
C ASN A 24 -8.78 3.88 24.87
N ILE A 25 -7.67 4.51 25.25
CA ILE A 25 -7.56 5.97 25.33
C ILE A 25 -7.26 6.49 23.93
N ALA A 26 -8.29 6.95 23.21
CA ALA A 26 -8.21 7.37 21.81
C ALA A 26 -7.08 8.38 21.55
N GLU A 27 -6.80 9.28 22.50
CA GLU A 27 -5.75 10.30 22.38
C GLU A 27 -4.32 9.75 22.54
N LYS A 28 -4.17 8.52 23.04
CA LYS A 28 -2.87 7.86 23.26
C LYS A 28 -2.57 6.75 22.24
N VAL A 29 -3.50 6.48 21.33
CA VAL A 29 -3.28 5.51 20.26
C VAL A 29 -2.41 6.15 19.18
N ARG A 30 -1.23 5.57 18.95
CA ARG A 30 -0.37 5.95 17.82
C ARG A 30 -1.09 5.63 16.49
N PRO A 31 -1.07 6.52 15.49
CA PRO A 31 -1.66 6.23 14.19
C PRO A 31 -0.93 5.06 13.52
N VAL A 32 -1.70 4.19 12.87
CA VAL A 32 -1.20 3.06 12.08
C VAL A 32 -1.86 3.13 10.69
N PRO A 33 -1.10 3.30 9.60
CA PRO A 33 0.37 3.48 9.54
C PRO A 33 0.87 4.80 10.16
N PRO A 34 2.17 4.92 10.49
CA PRO A 34 2.76 6.17 10.96
C PRO A 34 2.65 7.27 9.90
N GLU A 35 2.92 8.52 10.26
CA GLU A 35 3.00 9.59 9.26
C GLU A 35 4.16 9.36 8.28
N GLY A 36 3.93 9.71 7.01
CA GLY A 36 4.96 9.66 6.00
C GLY A 36 6.08 10.69 6.21
N VAL A 37 7.27 10.35 5.69
CA VAL A 37 8.44 11.22 5.67
C VAL A 37 8.24 12.41 4.72
N MET A 38 8.87 13.53 5.07
CA MET A 38 8.86 14.72 4.22
C MET A 38 9.51 14.42 2.87
N VAL A 39 8.76 14.63 1.78
CA VAL A 39 9.27 14.56 0.41
C VAL A 39 9.86 15.93 0.02
N PRO A 40 11.17 16.05 -0.26
CA PRO A 40 11.77 17.31 -0.71
C PRO A 40 11.07 17.86 -1.96
N ALA A 41 10.97 19.19 -2.08
CA ALA A 41 10.22 19.83 -3.17
C ALA A 41 10.71 19.40 -4.57
N GLU A 42 12.02 19.28 -4.75
CA GLU A 42 12.64 18.81 -6.00
C GLU A 42 12.24 17.37 -6.34
N VAL A 43 12.29 16.48 -5.34
CA VAL A 43 11.88 15.07 -5.49
C VAL A 43 10.39 14.98 -5.81
N ARG A 44 9.55 15.74 -5.10
CA ARG A 44 8.10 15.81 -5.35
C ARG A 44 7.82 16.27 -6.79
N ALA A 45 8.52 17.28 -7.27
CA ALA A 45 8.36 17.78 -8.64
C ALA A 45 8.77 16.74 -9.70
N ASP A 46 9.90 16.07 -9.52
CA ASP A 46 10.38 15.01 -10.43
C ASP A 46 9.39 13.83 -10.49
N LEU A 47 8.95 13.35 -9.32
CA LEU A 47 7.97 12.27 -9.23
C LEU A 47 6.61 12.67 -9.80
N GLN A 48 6.13 13.89 -9.51
CA GLN A 48 4.86 14.39 -10.06
C GLN A 48 4.91 14.45 -11.58
N LYS A 49 6.02 14.96 -12.16
CA LYS A 49 6.19 14.98 -13.60
C LYS A 49 6.11 13.58 -14.20
N GLY A 50 6.79 12.60 -13.60
CA GLY A 50 6.75 11.23 -14.09
C GLY A 50 5.36 10.57 -13.95
N VAL A 51 4.63 10.87 -12.87
CA VAL A 51 3.22 10.47 -12.69
C VAL A 51 2.36 11.05 -13.81
N ASP A 52 2.48 12.35 -14.09
CA ASP A 52 1.71 13.03 -15.13
C ASP A 52 1.99 12.46 -16.53
N ASP A 53 3.27 12.19 -16.83
CA ASP A 53 3.70 11.64 -18.11
C ASP A 53 3.21 10.19 -18.32
N LEU A 54 3.32 9.33 -17.31
CA LEU A 54 2.80 7.97 -17.38
C LEU A 54 1.26 7.95 -17.43
N GLY A 55 0.59 8.84 -16.69
CA GLY A 55 -0.86 9.00 -16.72
C GLY A 55 -1.40 9.36 -18.12
N LYS A 56 -0.70 10.24 -18.84
CA LYS A 56 -1.02 10.56 -20.25
C LYS A 56 -0.92 9.33 -21.14
N GLN A 57 0.13 8.51 -20.99
CA GLN A 57 0.31 7.30 -21.79
C GLN A 57 -0.76 6.25 -21.50
N ILE A 58 -1.12 6.06 -20.23
CA ILE A 58 -2.24 5.19 -19.84
C ILE A 58 -3.54 5.66 -20.49
N ALA A 59 -3.81 6.98 -20.50
CA ALA A 59 -5.02 7.52 -21.13
C ALA A 59 -5.06 7.29 -22.65
N ILE A 60 -3.90 7.35 -23.32
CA ILE A 60 -3.76 7.02 -24.74
C ILE A 60 -4.01 5.53 -24.97
N LEU A 61 -3.38 4.65 -24.17
CA LEU A 61 -3.55 3.19 -24.24
C LEU A 61 -5.00 2.77 -24.02
N LYS A 62 -5.69 3.35 -23.03
CA LYS A 62 -7.12 3.11 -22.80
C LYS A 62 -7.97 3.31 -24.05
N LYS A 63 -7.69 4.39 -24.79
CA LYS A 63 -8.40 4.71 -26.04
C LYS A 63 -7.99 3.77 -27.17
N SER A 64 -6.70 3.49 -27.33
CA SER A 64 -6.18 2.68 -28.44
C SER A 64 -6.50 1.19 -28.32
N LEU A 65 -6.71 0.70 -27.10
CA LEU A 65 -7.02 -0.69 -26.80
C LEU A 65 -8.52 -0.96 -26.59
N ALA A 66 -9.38 0.05 -26.68
CA ALA A 66 -10.82 -0.11 -26.47
C ALA A 66 -11.40 -1.22 -27.36
N GLY A 67 -12.03 -2.23 -26.74
CA GLY A 67 -12.61 -3.39 -27.42
C GLY A 67 -11.61 -4.45 -27.91
N LYS A 68 -10.32 -4.32 -27.58
CA LYS A 68 -9.27 -5.30 -27.92
C LYS A 68 -8.92 -6.18 -26.71
N PRO A 69 -8.58 -7.47 -26.90
CA PRO A 69 -8.17 -8.35 -25.80
C PRO A 69 -6.98 -7.80 -24.99
N GLN A 70 -6.06 -7.09 -25.64
CA GLN A 70 -4.89 -6.49 -24.99
C GLN A 70 -5.25 -5.44 -23.92
N ALA A 71 -6.49 -4.93 -23.90
CA ALA A 71 -6.95 -4.04 -22.83
C ALA A 71 -6.89 -4.69 -21.44
N GLU A 72 -6.95 -6.02 -21.36
CA GLU A 72 -6.81 -6.78 -20.12
C GLU A 72 -5.42 -6.64 -19.48
N LEU A 73 -4.39 -6.27 -20.27
CA LEU A 73 -3.03 -6.06 -19.81
C LEU A 73 -2.76 -4.61 -19.35
N LEU A 74 -3.73 -3.71 -19.49
CA LEU A 74 -3.57 -2.32 -19.07
C LEU A 74 -3.26 -2.16 -17.56
N PRO A 75 -3.87 -2.94 -16.64
CA PRO A 75 -3.56 -2.84 -15.21
C PRO A 75 -2.08 -3.04 -14.86
N ASP A 76 -1.33 -3.79 -15.67
CA ASP A 76 0.12 -3.99 -15.50
C ASP A 76 0.92 -2.69 -15.66
N VAL A 77 0.37 -1.70 -16.35
CA VAL A 77 0.94 -0.35 -16.47
C VAL A 77 0.41 0.54 -15.35
N GLU A 78 -0.89 0.45 -15.05
CA GLU A 78 -1.58 1.30 -14.06
C GLU A 78 -1.04 1.10 -12.64
N ILE A 79 -0.62 -0.11 -12.28
CA ILE A 79 -0.07 -0.39 -10.95
C ILE A 79 1.19 0.43 -10.66
N PHE A 80 2.06 0.63 -11.65
CA PHE A 80 3.26 1.44 -11.50
C PHE A 80 2.93 2.92 -11.31
N HIS A 81 1.99 3.44 -12.09
CA HIS A 81 1.49 4.80 -11.94
C HIS A 81 0.85 5.03 -10.56
N ASN A 82 -0.04 4.13 -10.15
CA ASN A 82 -0.74 4.23 -8.88
C ASN A 82 0.20 4.11 -7.68
N SER A 83 1.24 3.27 -7.78
CA SER A 83 2.23 3.11 -6.70
C SER A 83 2.91 4.42 -6.30
N VAL A 84 3.10 5.36 -7.24
CA VAL A 84 3.73 6.66 -6.97
C VAL A 84 2.70 7.75 -6.75
N ARG A 85 1.60 7.75 -7.51
CA ARG A 85 0.53 8.74 -7.37
C ARG A 85 -0.09 8.72 -5.97
N TYR A 86 -0.40 7.54 -5.44
CA TYR A 86 -0.98 7.42 -4.10
C TYR A 86 0.01 7.86 -3.02
N ALA A 87 1.27 7.43 -3.12
CA ALA A 87 2.31 7.85 -2.18
C ALA A 87 2.48 9.38 -2.11
N LEU A 88 2.43 10.07 -3.26
CA LEU A 88 2.48 11.53 -3.31
C LEU A 88 1.22 12.22 -2.78
N ALA A 89 0.04 11.66 -3.08
CA ALA A 89 -1.26 12.26 -2.78
C ALA A 89 -1.67 12.07 -1.30
N HIS A 90 -1.26 10.97 -0.69
CA HIS A 90 -1.68 10.57 0.65
C HIS A 90 -0.55 10.57 1.68
N ASN A 91 0.63 11.09 1.30
CA ASN A 91 1.81 11.14 2.17
C ASN A 91 2.21 9.75 2.69
N GLU A 92 2.28 8.76 1.78
CA GLU A 92 2.53 7.35 2.13
C GLU A 92 3.97 6.92 1.83
N PHE A 93 4.91 7.86 1.72
CA PHE A 93 6.33 7.54 1.77
C PHE A 93 6.73 7.40 3.23
N TYR A 94 7.20 6.24 3.66
CA TYR A 94 7.57 5.98 5.06
C TYR A 94 9.09 5.93 5.25
N ASP A 95 9.86 5.87 4.17
CA ASP A 95 11.33 5.88 4.21
C ASP A 95 11.89 6.63 3.00
N VAL A 96 12.93 7.46 3.22
CA VAL A 96 13.60 8.23 2.15
C VAL A 96 14.18 7.34 1.04
N LYS A 97 14.47 6.06 1.33
CA LYS A 97 14.93 5.08 0.32
C LYS A 97 13.86 4.74 -0.72
N GLU A 98 12.59 5.08 -0.47
CA GLU A 98 11.48 4.82 -1.38
C GLU A 98 11.43 5.82 -2.54
N PHE A 99 12.03 7.01 -2.41
CA PHE A 99 12.07 7.99 -3.50
C PHE A 99 12.75 7.45 -4.79
N PRO A 100 13.97 6.89 -4.74
CA PRO A 100 14.56 6.28 -5.94
C PRO A 100 13.80 5.04 -6.42
N ILE A 101 13.08 4.34 -5.54
CA ILE A 101 12.23 3.19 -5.92
C ILE A 101 11.01 3.68 -6.70
N ALA A 102 10.35 4.74 -6.24
CA ALA A 102 9.24 5.38 -6.95
C ALA A 102 9.66 5.86 -8.35
N LYS A 103 10.86 6.45 -8.48
CA LYS A 103 11.40 6.80 -9.78
C LYS A 103 11.58 5.58 -10.70
N LYS A 104 12.09 4.46 -10.16
CA LYS A 104 12.21 3.19 -10.90
C LYS A 104 10.85 2.62 -11.31
N HIS A 105 9.82 2.72 -10.45
CA HIS A 105 8.46 2.30 -10.79
C HIS A 105 7.91 3.09 -11.97
N LEU A 106 8.09 4.42 -12.00
CA LEU A 106 7.67 5.25 -13.12
C LEU A 106 8.36 4.87 -14.43
N LEU A 107 9.67 4.60 -14.39
CA LEU A 107 10.42 4.12 -15.55
C LEU A 107 9.90 2.76 -16.04
N LEU A 108 9.71 1.80 -15.14
CA LEU A 108 9.18 0.47 -15.47
C LEU A 108 7.74 0.54 -16.02
N GLY A 109 6.91 1.42 -15.46
CA GLY A 109 5.57 1.69 -15.97
C GLY A 109 5.61 2.25 -17.39
N MET A 110 6.55 3.15 -17.70
CA MET A 110 6.73 3.69 -19.04
C MET A 110 7.21 2.62 -20.04
N ASP A 111 8.16 1.77 -19.64
CA ASP A 111 8.64 0.66 -20.47
C ASP A 111 7.50 -0.33 -20.77
N ARG A 112 6.68 -0.66 -19.77
CA ARG A 112 5.49 -1.51 -19.97
C ARG A 112 4.44 -0.86 -20.84
N ALA A 113 4.19 0.45 -20.67
CA ALA A 113 3.29 1.20 -21.54
C ALA A 113 3.74 1.12 -23.00
N LYS A 114 5.04 1.25 -23.25
CA LYS A 114 5.64 1.09 -24.58
C LYS A 114 5.48 -0.33 -25.12
N SER A 115 5.84 -1.35 -24.34
CA SER A 115 5.69 -2.76 -24.77
C SER A 115 4.23 -3.10 -25.10
N LEU A 116 3.28 -2.61 -24.30
CA LEU A 116 1.85 -2.81 -24.55
C LEU A 116 1.39 -2.08 -25.81
N ALA A 117 1.85 -0.85 -26.05
CA ALA A 117 1.57 -0.11 -27.28
C ALA A 117 2.10 -0.83 -28.53
N GLU A 118 3.25 -1.49 -28.41
CA GLU A 118 3.90 -2.26 -29.47
C GLU A 118 3.35 -3.69 -29.63
N GLY A 119 2.44 -4.13 -28.75
CA GLY A 119 1.88 -5.50 -28.76
C GLY A 119 2.88 -6.58 -28.33
N LYS A 120 3.89 -6.22 -27.53
CA LYS A 120 4.95 -7.09 -27.01
C LYS A 120 4.82 -7.36 -25.51
N ALA A 121 3.67 -7.00 -24.92
CA ALA A 121 3.36 -7.22 -23.51
C ALA A 121 3.14 -8.71 -23.21
#